data_AF-A0A2G6QPU1-F1
#
_entry.id   AF-A0A2G6QPU1-F1
#
_cell.length_a   1.000
_cell.length_b   1.000
_cell.length_c   1.000
_cell.angle_alpha   90.00
_cell.angle_beta   90.00
_cell.angle_gamma   90.00
#
_symmetry.space_group_name_H-M   'P 1'
#
loop_
_entity.id
_entity.type
_entity.pdbx_description
1 polymer ?
#
loop_
_entity_poly.entity_id
_entity_poly.type
_entity_poly.pdbx_seq_one_letter_code
_entity_poly.pdbx_strand_id
1 'polypeptide(L)'
;MTRLFGTDGVRGKANIDLTAELALDLSVAAAHILGEAGAFSGHRPLAIVGRDPRASGEFLQAAVLAGLASAGVDVIKASVIPTPAVAYLVNSRNADLGVMISASHNPMPDNGIKFFSRGGVKLDDFIEDAIEERMGEDWKRPIGADVGRVRYDGGAIEEYVAHLVSSLTESSLAGLKVVIDCANGAAYQTGPAAFAAQGADVTVINGEPDGLNINDQAGSTHINVLQAKVVEVGADLGIALDGDADRCLAVDHEGNVIDGDQILAILAIALKEQHKLHSDTVVATVMSNLGLSIAMNEHGIKVDKTKVGDRYVLESMNANGFALGGEQSGHVILSEYANTGDGVLTGLHLAERMRST
;
A
#
# COMPACT_ATOMS: atom_id res chain seq x y z
N MET A 1 -1.42 16.56 -24.87
CA MET A 1 -0.69 15.34 -24.47
C MET A 1 -1.66 14.49 -23.67
N THR A 2 -1.54 13.17 -23.72
CA THR A 2 -2.30 12.28 -22.81
C THR A 2 -1.79 12.53 -21.39
N ARG A 3 -2.69 12.61 -20.40
CA ARG A 3 -2.35 12.79 -18.96
C ARG A 3 -1.34 11.71 -18.53
N LEU A 4 -0.28 12.11 -17.82
CA LEU A 4 0.79 11.21 -17.37
C LEU A 4 0.42 10.45 -16.10
N PHE A 5 -0.21 11.12 -15.15
CA PHE A 5 -0.81 10.53 -13.95
C PHE A 5 -2.07 9.76 -14.33
N GLY A 6 -2.05 8.47 -14.05
CA GLY A 6 -3.18 7.58 -14.18
C GLY A 6 -4.07 7.61 -12.93
N THR A 7 -4.73 6.49 -12.65
CA THR A 7 -5.58 6.34 -11.45
C THR A 7 -4.78 6.24 -10.16
N ASP A 8 -3.51 5.82 -10.24
CA ASP A 8 -2.65 5.58 -9.08
C ASP A 8 -1.18 5.83 -9.44
N GLY A 9 -0.86 7.12 -9.59
CA GLY A 9 0.47 7.61 -9.97
C GLY A 9 0.77 7.47 -11.47
N VAL A 10 2.06 7.63 -11.81
CA VAL A 10 2.57 7.48 -13.18
C VAL A 10 3.02 6.04 -13.38
N ARG A 11 2.49 5.33 -14.39
CA ARG A 11 2.82 3.93 -14.67
C ARG A 11 3.17 3.70 -16.13
N GLY A 12 4.01 2.71 -16.40
CA GLY A 12 4.33 2.29 -17.76
C GLY A 12 5.41 1.23 -17.80
N LYS A 13 5.78 0.78 -19.01
CA LYS A 13 6.91 -0.15 -19.16
C LYS A 13 8.19 0.57 -18.77
N ALA A 14 8.91 -0.02 -17.83
CA ALA A 14 10.15 0.57 -17.35
C ALA A 14 11.17 0.67 -18.50
N ASN A 15 11.86 1.82 -18.56
CA ASN A 15 12.85 2.15 -19.57
C ASN A 15 12.31 2.32 -21.01
N ILE A 16 10.98 2.33 -21.20
CA ILE A 16 10.32 2.68 -22.47
C ILE A 16 9.37 3.85 -22.23
N ASP A 17 8.33 3.63 -21.43
CA ASP A 17 7.33 4.64 -21.09
C ASP A 17 7.74 5.38 -19.81
N LEU A 18 8.32 4.64 -18.85
CA LEU A 18 8.82 5.17 -17.58
C LEU A 18 10.34 5.11 -17.55
N THR A 19 10.99 6.19 -18.00
CA THR A 19 12.46 6.28 -18.10
C THR A 19 13.09 6.92 -16.86
N ALA A 20 14.42 6.82 -16.74
CA ALA A 20 15.16 7.47 -15.66
C ALA A 20 15.08 9.01 -15.74
N GLU A 21 15.09 9.56 -16.96
CA GLU A 21 14.93 10.99 -17.23
C GLU A 21 13.56 11.47 -16.76
N LEU A 22 12.51 10.72 -17.10
CA LEU A 22 11.16 11.02 -16.67
C LEU A 22 11.04 10.99 -15.15
N ALA A 23 11.56 9.95 -14.49
CA ALA A 23 11.51 9.82 -13.04
C ALA A 23 12.25 10.95 -12.30
N LEU A 24 13.40 11.38 -12.82
CA LEU A 24 14.17 12.48 -12.28
C LEU A 24 13.41 13.80 -12.40
N ASP A 25 12.89 14.11 -13.58
CA ASP A 25 12.17 15.36 -13.83
C ASP A 25 10.85 15.43 -13.05
N LEU A 26 10.09 14.33 -13.02
CA LEU A 26 8.88 14.18 -12.23
C LEU A 26 9.15 14.46 -10.74
N SER A 27 10.28 13.99 -10.21
CA SER A 27 10.66 14.20 -8.82
C SER A 27 11.04 15.65 -8.52
N VAL A 28 11.73 16.32 -9.45
CA VAL A 28 12.04 17.76 -9.33
C VAL A 28 10.75 18.59 -9.35
N ALA A 29 9.85 18.31 -10.30
CA ALA A 29 8.57 18.98 -10.41
C ALA A 29 7.72 18.80 -9.13
N ALA A 30 7.63 17.57 -8.60
CA ALA A 30 6.95 17.28 -7.35
C ALA A 30 7.51 18.09 -6.16
N ALA A 31 8.83 18.16 -6.02
CA ALA A 31 9.47 18.94 -4.96
C ALA A 31 9.13 20.44 -5.06
N HIS A 32 9.15 21.01 -6.28
CA HIS A 32 8.80 22.43 -6.45
C HIS A 32 7.34 22.72 -6.13
N ILE A 33 6.40 21.95 -6.69
CA ILE A 33 4.97 22.17 -6.48
C ILE A 33 4.58 22.04 -5.01
N LEU A 34 5.08 21.01 -4.32
CA LEU A 34 4.82 20.83 -2.89
C LEU A 34 5.45 21.95 -2.05
N GLY A 35 6.66 22.41 -2.42
CA GLY A 35 7.31 23.54 -1.77
C GLY A 35 6.53 24.85 -1.92
N GLU A 36 6.05 25.14 -3.12
CA GLU A 36 5.24 26.33 -3.44
C GLU A 36 3.86 26.30 -2.76
N ALA A 37 3.27 25.10 -2.63
CA ALA A 37 2.05 24.88 -1.85
C ALA A 37 2.25 25.08 -0.33
N GLY A 38 3.47 25.37 0.11
CA GLY A 38 3.80 25.69 1.50
C GLY A 38 4.11 24.47 2.36
N ALA A 39 4.21 23.27 1.78
CA ALA A 39 4.48 22.03 2.53
C ALA A 39 5.81 22.10 3.30
N PHE A 40 6.77 22.90 2.83
CA PHE A 40 8.15 22.94 3.35
C PHE A 40 8.49 24.20 4.17
N SER A 41 7.49 24.99 4.56
CA SER A 41 7.73 26.29 5.20
C SER A 41 8.52 26.15 6.51
N GLY A 42 9.63 26.88 6.62
CA GLY A 42 10.39 27.05 7.87
C GLY A 42 11.39 25.94 8.24
N HIS A 43 11.60 24.93 7.39
CA HIS A 43 12.55 23.85 7.67
C HIS A 43 13.10 23.23 6.37
N ARG A 44 14.03 22.27 6.51
CA ARG A 44 14.53 21.51 5.36
C ARG A 44 13.55 20.37 5.04
N PRO A 45 13.03 20.29 3.80
CA PRO A 45 12.06 19.27 3.46
C PRO A 45 12.66 17.87 3.50
N LEU A 46 11.86 16.92 3.95
CA LEU A 46 12.23 15.52 4.09
C LEU A 46 11.31 14.62 3.26
N ALA A 47 11.90 13.77 2.42
CA ALA A 47 11.19 12.75 1.67
C ALA A 47 11.55 11.33 2.09
N ILE A 48 10.60 10.41 2.00
CA ILE A 48 10.82 8.96 2.17
C ILE A 48 10.58 8.27 0.84
N VAL A 49 11.55 7.48 0.37
CA VAL A 49 11.46 6.79 -0.93
C VAL A 49 11.61 5.29 -0.75
N GLY A 50 10.54 4.55 -1.03
CA GLY A 50 10.49 3.07 -1.03
C GLY A 50 10.29 2.51 -2.44
N ARG A 51 10.44 1.19 -2.57
CA ARG A 51 10.17 0.45 -3.81
C ARG A 51 9.70 -0.97 -3.55
N ASP A 52 9.09 -1.58 -4.55
CA ASP A 52 8.92 -3.03 -4.62
C ASP A 52 10.22 -3.71 -5.15
N PRO A 53 10.30 -5.05 -5.25
CA PRO A 53 11.55 -5.72 -5.60
C PRO A 53 11.92 -5.68 -7.09
N ARG A 54 11.11 -5.10 -8.00
CA ARG A 54 11.40 -5.07 -9.45
C ARG A 54 12.82 -4.56 -9.73
N ALA A 55 13.53 -5.22 -10.64
CA ALA A 55 14.88 -4.80 -11.05
C ALA A 55 14.89 -3.35 -11.58
N SER A 56 13.87 -2.94 -12.33
CA SER A 56 13.73 -1.56 -12.82
C SER A 56 13.57 -0.53 -11.69
N GLY A 57 13.06 -0.95 -10.53
CA GLY A 57 12.93 -0.11 -9.35
C GLY A 57 14.28 0.43 -8.86
N GLU A 58 15.40 -0.25 -9.15
CA GLU A 58 16.73 0.20 -8.72
C GLU A 58 17.16 1.49 -9.43
N PHE A 59 17.07 1.54 -10.76
CA PHE A 59 17.46 2.73 -11.51
C PHE A 59 16.42 3.85 -11.36
N LEU A 60 15.13 3.51 -11.28
CA LEU A 60 14.07 4.48 -11.03
C LEU A 60 14.23 5.12 -9.65
N GLN A 61 14.56 4.33 -8.62
CA GLN A 61 14.85 4.87 -7.29
C GLN A 61 16.05 5.79 -7.32
N ALA A 62 17.14 5.41 -8.00
CA ALA A 62 18.30 6.29 -8.14
C ALA A 62 17.94 7.64 -8.81
N ALA A 63 17.11 7.62 -9.85
CA ALA A 63 16.63 8.82 -10.53
C ALA A 63 15.75 9.70 -9.63
N VAL A 64 14.79 9.10 -8.91
CA VAL A 64 13.93 9.81 -7.94
C VAL A 64 14.75 10.46 -6.83
N LEU A 65 15.68 9.69 -6.23
CA LEU A 65 16.59 10.20 -5.19
C LEU A 65 17.41 11.39 -5.69
N ALA A 66 17.94 11.30 -6.92
CA ALA A 66 18.72 12.36 -7.54
C ALA A 66 17.86 13.61 -7.81
N GLY A 67 16.66 13.45 -8.35
CA GLY A 67 15.73 14.55 -8.62
C GLY A 67 15.40 15.33 -7.34
N LEU A 68 14.91 14.63 -6.31
CA LEU A 68 14.55 15.22 -5.02
C LEU A 68 15.75 15.92 -4.35
N ALA A 69 16.89 15.24 -4.25
CA ALA A 69 18.08 15.81 -3.62
C ALA A 69 18.63 17.03 -4.39
N SER A 70 18.55 17.00 -5.73
CA SER A 70 18.94 18.15 -6.55
C SER A 70 18.04 19.36 -6.32
N ALA A 71 16.76 19.15 -6.01
CA ALA A 71 15.80 20.19 -5.66
C ALA A 71 15.93 20.68 -4.19
N GLY A 72 16.90 20.15 -3.43
CA GLY A 72 17.18 20.58 -2.06
C GLY A 72 16.48 19.77 -0.96
N VAL A 73 15.78 18.70 -1.32
CA VAL A 73 15.05 17.81 -0.41
C VAL A 73 16.00 16.79 0.21
N ASP A 74 16.03 16.69 1.54
CA ASP A 74 16.69 15.56 2.22
C ASP A 74 15.87 14.30 1.99
N VAL A 75 16.52 13.18 1.69
CA VAL A 75 15.84 11.94 1.32
C VAL A 75 16.27 10.79 2.20
N ILE A 76 15.29 10.08 2.75
CA ILE A 76 15.45 8.78 3.40
C ILE A 76 15.14 7.71 2.36
N LYS A 77 16.18 6.98 1.94
CA LYS A 77 16.05 5.80 1.08
C LYS A 77 15.68 4.60 1.93
N ALA A 78 14.45 4.13 1.81
CA ALA A 78 14.01 2.86 2.36
C ALA A 78 14.42 1.69 1.45
N SER A 79 14.44 0.50 2.03
CA SER A 79 14.64 -0.77 1.33
C SER A 79 13.42 -1.16 0.49
N VAL A 80 13.39 -2.40 -0.01
CA VAL A 80 12.16 -2.99 -0.52
C VAL A 80 11.14 -3.04 0.61
N ILE A 81 10.01 -2.36 0.44
CA ILE A 81 9.01 -2.19 1.50
C ILE A 81 7.62 -1.93 0.87
N PRO A 82 6.51 -2.38 1.49
CA PRO A 82 5.17 -2.16 0.93
C PRO A 82 4.79 -0.70 0.70
N THR A 83 3.88 -0.46 -0.24
CA THR A 83 3.24 0.85 -0.44
C THR A 83 2.65 1.43 0.85
N PRO A 84 1.83 0.68 1.63
CA PRO A 84 1.31 1.19 2.91
C PRO A 84 2.39 1.54 3.94
N ALA A 85 3.55 0.88 3.89
CA ALA A 85 4.65 1.22 4.79
C ALA A 85 5.26 2.59 4.48
N VAL A 86 5.39 2.95 3.19
CA VAL A 86 5.83 4.31 2.80
C VAL A 86 4.85 5.35 3.32
N ALA A 87 3.54 5.13 3.13
CA ALA A 87 2.50 6.00 3.65
C ALA A 87 2.58 6.15 5.19
N TYR A 88 2.71 5.02 5.91
CA TYR A 88 2.88 5.00 7.36
C TYR A 88 4.12 5.80 7.80
N LEU A 89 5.28 5.55 7.21
CA LEU A 89 6.54 6.21 7.59
C LEU A 89 6.51 7.71 7.33
N VAL A 90 5.84 8.15 6.26
CA VAL A 90 5.65 9.58 5.98
C VAL A 90 4.88 10.24 7.11
N ASN A 91 3.83 9.59 7.58
CA ASN A 91 3.04 10.08 8.70
C ASN A 91 3.82 10.01 10.04
N SER A 92 4.35 8.84 10.40
CA SER A 92 5.00 8.60 11.70
C SER A 92 6.22 9.49 11.91
N ARG A 93 6.97 9.78 10.85
CA ARG A 93 8.19 10.58 10.89
C ARG A 93 8.00 12.03 10.51
N ASN A 94 6.75 12.47 10.32
CA ASN A 94 6.44 13.84 9.92
C ASN A 94 7.18 14.29 8.65
N ALA A 95 7.41 13.37 7.71
CA ALA A 95 8.01 13.69 6.43
C ALA A 95 7.01 14.46 5.55
N ASP A 96 7.53 15.26 4.63
CA ASP A 96 6.72 16.16 3.81
C ASP A 96 6.28 15.51 2.49
N LEU A 97 7.00 14.46 2.08
CA LEU A 97 6.77 13.72 0.84
C LEU A 97 7.11 12.24 1.00
N GLY A 98 6.28 11.37 0.44
CA GLY A 98 6.60 9.97 0.20
C GLY A 98 6.63 9.67 -1.28
N VAL A 99 7.52 8.77 -1.70
CA VAL A 99 7.53 8.22 -3.05
C VAL A 99 7.61 6.70 -2.99
N MET A 100 6.67 6.03 -3.62
CA MET A 100 6.69 4.58 -3.78
C MET A 100 6.88 4.21 -5.25
N ILE A 101 7.86 3.34 -5.51
CA ILE A 101 8.20 2.88 -6.86
C ILE A 101 7.71 1.45 -7.03
N SER A 102 6.58 1.32 -7.73
CA SER A 102 5.86 0.07 -7.90
C SER A 102 4.76 0.18 -8.96
N ALA A 103 4.43 -0.95 -9.59
CA ALA A 103 3.22 -1.11 -10.40
C ALA A 103 2.20 -2.11 -9.80
N SER A 104 2.24 -2.36 -8.48
CA SER A 104 1.31 -3.24 -7.76
C SER A 104 1.29 -4.65 -8.37
N HIS A 105 0.14 -5.15 -8.76
CA HIS A 105 -0.09 -6.47 -9.36
C HIS A 105 0.36 -6.60 -10.82
N ASN A 106 0.84 -5.54 -11.48
CA ASN A 106 1.31 -5.61 -12.87
C ASN A 106 2.50 -6.59 -13.02
N PRO A 107 2.71 -7.18 -14.21
CA PRO A 107 3.87 -8.03 -14.46
C PRO A 107 5.19 -7.23 -14.39
N MET A 108 6.30 -7.92 -14.14
CA MET A 108 7.61 -7.32 -13.88
C MET A 108 8.07 -6.19 -14.85
N PRO A 109 7.85 -6.26 -16.18
CA PRO A 109 8.30 -5.21 -17.10
C PRO A 109 7.71 -3.82 -16.83
N ASP A 110 6.56 -3.76 -16.18
CA ASP A 110 5.91 -2.51 -15.81
C ASP A 110 6.47 -2.00 -14.47
N ASN A 111 6.52 -0.68 -14.31
CA ASN A 111 6.78 -0.04 -13.01
C ASN A 111 5.96 1.26 -12.90
N GLY A 112 6.00 1.91 -11.75
CA GLY A 112 5.28 3.14 -11.49
C GLY A 112 5.90 3.99 -10.40
N ILE A 113 5.45 5.23 -10.31
CA ILE A 113 5.84 6.20 -9.27
C ILE A 113 4.55 6.78 -8.68
N LYS A 114 4.37 6.56 -7.37
CA LYS A 114 3.25 7.08 -6.57
C LYS A 114 3.78 8.08 -5.55
N PHE A 115 3.10 9.21 -5.40
CA PHE A 115 3.47 10.22 -4.42
C PHE A 115 2.49 10.25 -3.25
N PHE A 116 3.03 10.49 -2.06
CA PHE A 116 2.28 10.75 -0.84
C PHE A 116 2.62 12.14 -0.32
N SER A 117 1.63 12.91 0.08
CA SER A 117 1.84 14.15 0.83
C SER A 117 2.01 13.86 2.32
N ARG A 118 2.33 14.92 3.07
CA ARG A 118 2.38 14.90 4.53
C ARG A 118 1.14 14.23 5.12
N GLY A 119 1.35 13.34 6.09
CA GLY A 119 0.29 12.50 6.66
C GLY A 119 0.09 11.17 5.94
N GLY A 120 0.86 10.89 4.88
CA GLY A 120 0.83 9.59 4.19
C GLY A 120 -0.40 9.38 3.32
N VAL A 121 -0.98 10.47 2.81
CA VAL A 121 -2.14 10.43 1.91
C VAL A 121 -1.71 10.68 0.47
N LYS A 122 -2.46 10.15 -0.50
CA LYS A 122 -2.19 10.40 -1.92
C LYS A 122 -2.31 11.89 -2.27
N LEU A 123 -1.70 12.30 -3.38
CA LEU A 123 -1.85 13.66 -3.89
C LEU A 123 -3.24 13.88 -4.48
N ASP A 124 -3.75 15.11 -4.34
CA ASP A 124 -4.96 15.56 -5.00
C ASP A 124 -4.72 15.76 -6.50
N ASP A 125 -5.76 15.57 -7.32
CA ASP A 125 -5.67 15.67 -8.79
C ASP A 125 -5.05 17.00 -9.28
N PHE A 126 -5.40 18.11 -8.64
CA PHE A 126 -4.88 19.42 -9.06
C PHE A 126 -3.38 19.57 -8.76
N ILE A 127 -2.86 18.85 -7.75
CA ILE A 127 -1.41 18.80 -7.48
C ILE A 127 -0.74 17.92 -8.52
N GLU A 128 -1.31 16.75 -8.84
CA GLU A 128 -0.81 15.87 -9.91
C GLU A 128 -0.71 16.62 -11.24
N ASP A 129 -1.78 17.33 -11.62
CA ASP A 129 -1.82 18.12 -12.85
C ASP A 129 -0.78 19.26 -12.82
N ALA A 130 -0.62 19.95 -11.69
CA ALA A 130 0.41 20.99 -11.55
C ALA A 130 1.84 20.43 -11.63
N ILE A 131 2.07 19.19 -11.17
CA ILE A 131 3.35 18.51 -11.32
C ILE A 131 3.62 18.22 -12.80
N GLU A 132 2.63 17.70 -13.54
CA GLU A 132 2.79 17.46 -14.99
C GLU A 132 3.13 18.74 -15.75
N GLU A 133 2.42 19.84 -15.45
CA GLU A 133 2.64 21.13 -16.10
C GLU A 133 4.03 21.71 -15.80
N ARG A 134 4.60 21.40 -14.64
CA ARG A 134 5.90 21.90 -14.19
C ARG A 134 7.10 21.19 -14.82
N MET A 135 6.89 20.01 -15.39
CA MET A 135 7.98 19.19 -15.95
C MET A 135 8.67 19.88 -17.14
N GLY A 136 9.98 19.70 -17.25
CA GLY A 136 10.80 20.27 -18.32
C GLY A 136 11.08 21.78 -18.20
N GLU A 137 10.63 22.46 -17.14
CA GLU A 137 10.94 23.88 -16.92
C GLU A 137 12.39 24.11 -16.47
N ASP A 138 12.94 25.27 -16.85
CA ASP A 138 14.21 25.75 -16.32
C ASP A 138 14.04 26.26 -14.88
N TRP A 139 14.96 25.89 -14.00
CA TRP A 139 14.90 26.26 -12.59
C TRP A 139 16.28 26.54 -11.98
N LYS A 140 16.28 27.27 -10.87
CA LYS A 140 17.50 27.62 -10.15
C LYS A 140 17.94 26.46 -9.25
N ARG A 141 19.04 25.81 -9.63
CA ARG A 141 19.59 24.66 -8.91
C ARG A 141 20.28 25.07 -7.59
N PRO A 142 19.89 24.48 -6.44
CA PRO A 142 20.65 24.55 -5.19
C PRO A 142 22.10 24.12 -5.37
N ILE A 143 23.00 24.78 -4.63
CA ILE A 143 24.43 24.45 -4.60
C ILE A 143 24.94 24.49 -3.16
N GLY A 144 26.11 23.87 -2.92
CA GLY A 144 26.75 23.88 -1.61
C GLY A 144 25.86 23.29 -0.51
N ALA A 145 25.58 24.05 0.54
CA ALA A 145 24.81 23.60 1.70
C ALA A 145 23.33 23.32 1.37
N ASP A 146 22.79 23.93 0.32
CA ASP A 146 21.37 23.81 -0.03
C ASP A 146 21.05 22.50 -0.75
N VAL A 147 22.06 21.75 -1.22
CA VAL A 147 21.89 20.44 -1.87
C VAL A 147 21.38 19.40 -0.86
N GLY A 148 20.26 18.75 -1.20
CA GLY A 148 19.61 17.73 -0.38
C GLY A 148 20.51 16.52 -0.10
N ARG A 149 20.32 15.89 1.05
CA ARG A 149 21.13 14.75 1.50
C ARG A 149 20.34 13.45 1.42
N VAL A 150 20.87 12.47 0.70
CA VAL A 150 20.33 11.10 0.69
C VAL A 150 20.97 10.29 1.82
N ARG A 151 20.14 9.64 2.64
CA ARG A 151 20.55 8.74 3.72
C ARG A 151 19.79 7.43 3.58
N TYR A 152 20.45 6.31 3.88
CA TYR A 152 19.80 5.00 3.92
C TYR A 152 19.13 4.77 5.27
N ASP A 153 17.96 4.13 5.27
CA ASP A 153 17.25 3.70 6.46
C ASP A 153 17.36 2.20 6.67
N GLY A 154 18.05 1.81 7.73
CA GLY A 154 18.19 0.41 8.12
C GLY A 154 17.10 -0.10 9.07
N GLY A 155 16.14 0.73 9.51
CA GLY A 155 15.12 0.38 10.51
C GLY A 155 13.67 0.48 10.03
N ALA A 156 13.44 0.86 8.77
CA ALA A 156 12.09 1.06 8.21
C ALA A 156 11.21 -0.20 8.30
N ILE A 157 11.79 -1.37 8.05
CA ILE A 157 11.09 -2.65 8.05
C ILE A 157 10.63 -2.98 9.47
N GLU A 158 11.55 -2.89 10.44
CA GLU A 158 11.29 -3.18 11.84
C GLU A 158 10.25 -2.21 12.43
N GLU A 159 10.33 -0.92 12.10
CA GLU A 159 9.35 0.08 12.53
C GLU A 159 7.95 -0.23 11.99
N TYR A 160 7.84 -0.58 10.70
CA TYR A 160 6.54 -0.92 10.11
C TYR A 160 5.99 -2.26 10.60
N VAL A 161 6.84 -3.28 10.81
CA VAL A 161 6.41 -4.53 11.44
C VAL A 161 5.90 -4.27 12.86
N ALA A 162 6.58 -3.42 13.64
CA ALA A 162 6.11 -3.05 14.97
C ALA A 162 4.74 -2.34 14.93
N HIS A 163 4.50 -1.49 13.93
CA HIS A 163 3.19 -0.89 13.70
C HIS A 163 2.11 -1.93 13.40
N LEU A 164 2.35 -2.84 12.47
CA LEU A 164 1.42 -3.94 12.15
C LEU A 164 1.12 -4.82 13.36
N VAL A 165 2.13 -5.12 14.17
CA VAL A 165 1.95 -5.88 15.41
C VAL A 165 1.14 -5.07 16.43
N SER A 166 1.35 -3.76 16.51
CA SER A 166 0.62 -2.92 17.46
C SER A 166 -0.87 -2.75 17.15
N SER A 167 -1.33 -3.09 15.94
CA SER A 167 -2.75 -2.97 15.57
C SER A 167 -3.63 -4.06 16.20
N LEU A 168 -3.05 -5.21 16.57
CA LEU A 168 -3.74 -6.29 17.28
C LEU A 168 -3.41 -6.20 18.76
N THR A 169 -4.28 -5.53 19.54
CA THR A 169 -4.04 -5.26 20.97
C THR A 169 -4.62 -6.33 21.90
N GLU A 170 -5.67 -7.04 21.47
CA GLU A 170 -6.47 -7.90 22.36
C GLU A 170 -6.21 -9.40 22.16
N SER A 171 -5.62 -9.80 21.03
CA SER A 171 -5.53 -11.20 20.62
C SER A 171 -4.16 -11.57 20.05
N SER A 172 -3.66 -12.74 20.43
CA SER A 172 -2.54 -13.41 19.75
C SER A 172 -3.08 -14.37 18.69
N LEU A 173 -2.35 -14.51 17.59
CA LEU A 173 -2.62 -15.49 16.54
C LEU A 173 -2.06 -16.89 16.88
N ALA A 174 -1.62 -17.11 18.13
CA ALA A 174 -1.10 -18.39 18.60
C ALA A 174 -2.08 -19.55 18.37
N GLY A 175 -1.57 -20.57 17.69
CA GLY A 175 -2.30 -21.78 17.33
C GLY A 175 -2.92 -21.76 15.93
N LEU A 176 -2.91 -20.62 15.22
CA LEU A 176 -3.28 -20.57 13.80
C LEU A 176 -2.09 -20.92 12.91
N LYS A 177 -2.35 -21.76 11.91
CA LYS A 177 -1.45 -22.04 10.80
C LYS A 177 -1.85 -21.21 9.60
N VAL A 178 -0.93 -20.38 9.13
CA VAL A 178 -1.18 -19.41 8.06
C VAL A 178 -0.22 -19.66 6.91
N VAL A 179 -0.75 -19.79 5.69
CA VAL A 179 0.08 -19.72 4.48
C VAL A 179 0.05 -18.29 3.96
N ILE A 180 1.21 -17.68 3.71
CA ILE A 180 1.31 -16.33 3.14
C ILE A 180 1.97 -16.43 1.78
N ASP A 181 1.24 -16.01 0.74
CA ASP A 181 1.78 -15.75 -0.60
C ASP A 181 2.20 -14.28 -0.69
N CYS A 182 3.51 -14.05 -0.71
CA CYS A 182 4.08 -12.72 -0.77
C CYS A 182 4.22 -12.17 -2.20
N ALA A 183 3.76 -12.89 -3.23
CA ALA A 183 3.83 -12.50 -4.64
C ALA A 183 5.25 -12.21 -5.18
N ASN A 184 6.29 -12.69 -4.49
CA ASN A 184 7.68 -12.22 -4.64
C ASN A 184 7.75 -10.67 -4.65
N GLY A 185 6.91 -10.04 -3.83
CA GLY A 185 6.65 -8.61 -3.79
C GLY A 185 7.25 -7.94 -2.56
N ALA A 186 6.79 -6.72 -2.30
CA ALA A 186 7.37 -5.82 -1.32
C ALA A 186 7.19 -6.27 0.14
N ALA A 187 6.17 -7.09 0.43
CA ALA A 187 5.87 -7.59 1.76
C ALA A 187 6.57 -8.91 2.13
N TYR A 188 7.51 -9.40 1.32
CA TYR A 188 8.18 -10.69 1.57
C TYR A 188 8.88 -10.78 2.93
N GLN A 189 9.30 -9.65 3.51
CA GLN A 189 9.85 -9.58 4.87
C GLN A 189 8.78 -9.19 5.90
N THR A 190 8.00 -8.13 5.61
CA THR A 190 7.10 -7.52 6.59
C THR A 190 5.89 -8.39 6.91
N GLY A 191 5.31 -9.05 5.89
CA GLY A 191 4.14 -9.92 6.04
C GLY A 191 4.41 -11.10 6.97
N PRO A 192 5.36 -12.00 6.62
CA PRO A 192 5.70 -13.13 7.48
C PRO A 192 6.16 -12.71 8.88
N ALA A 193 6.96 -11.65 9.00
CA ALA A 193 7.43 -11.17 10.29
C ALA A 193 6.29 -10.68 11.20
N ALA A 194 5.30 -9.96 10.67
CA ALA A 194 4.19 -9.46 11.46
C ALA A 194 3.29 -10.60 11.97
N PHE A 195 2.95 -11.58 11.12
CA PHE A 195 2.17 -12.75 11.54
C PHE A 195 2.91 -13.62 12.57
N ALA A 196 4.20 -13.87 12.34
CA ALA A 196 5.03 -14.64 13.27
C ALA A 196 5.18 -13.93 14.62
N ALA A 197 5.36 -12.60 14.63
CA ALA A 197 5.43 -11.81 15.85
C ALA A 197 4.13 -11.85 16.67
N GLN A 198 2.98 -12.07 16.02
CA GLN A 198 1.69 -12.30 16.69
C GLN A 198 1.46 -13.74 17.15
N GLY A 199 2.39 -14.66 16.87
CA GLY A 199 2.37 -16.04 17.33
C GLY A 199 1.79 -17.05 16.35
N ALA A 200 1.47 -16.66 15.11
CA ALA A 200 1.02 -17.60 14.08
C ALA A 200 2.15 -18.56 13.66
N ASP A 201 1.78 -19.78 13.27
CA ASP A 201 2.66 -20.72 12.57
C ASP A 201 2.62 -20.41 11.06
N VAL A 202 3.68 -19.78 10.55
CA VAL A 202 3.70 -19.18 9.21
C VAL A 202 4.44 -20.07 8.21
N THR A 203 3.75 -20.46 7.15
CA THR A 203 4.34 -21.03 5.94
C THR A 203 4.37 -19.97 4.85
N VAL A 204 5.55 -19.65 4.32
CA VAL A 204 5.71 -18.64 3.25
C VAL A 204 5.82 -19.33 1.90
N ILE A 205 5.11 -18.81 0.91
CA ILE A 205 5.33 -19.10 -0.52
C ILE A 205 5.59 -17.80 -1.28
N ASN A 206 6.32 -17.89 -2.39
CA ASN A 206 6.70 -16.74 -3.20
C ASN A 206 7.30 -15.59 -2.34
N GLY A 207 8.21 -15.95 -1.44
CA GLY A 207 8.88 -15.03 -0.52
C GLY A 207 10.35 -14.76 -0.87
N GLU A 208 10.77 -15.11 -2.10
CA GLU A 208 12.16 -15.05 -2.55
C GLU A 208 12.27 -14.21 -3.83
N PRO A 209 12.14 -12.87 -3.74
CA PRO A 209 12.23 -12.00 -4.90
C PRO A 209 13.62 -12.01 -5.52
N ASP A 210 13.70 -12.13 -6.85
CA ASP A 210 14.94 -12.07 -7.64
C ASP A 210 15.02 -10.84 -8.56
N GLY A 211 14.01 -9.96 -8.49
CA GLY A 211 13.85 -8.78 -9.33
C GLY A 211 13.13 -9.02 -10.65
N LEU A 212 12.88 -10.29 -11.01
CA LEU A 212 12.23 -10.73 -12.24
C LEU A 212 10.89 -11.45 -11.99
N ASN A 213 10.75 -12.13 -10.85
CA ASN A 213 9.68 -13.07 -10.53
C ASN A 213 8.46 -12.48 -9.79
N ILE A 214 8.37 -11.15 -9.64
CA ILE A 214 7.24 -10.49 -8.98
C ILE A 214 5.93 -10.77 -9.73
N ASN A 215 4.88 -11.14 -8.98
CA ASN A 215 3.54 -11.50 -9.47
C ASN A 215 3.50 -12.63 -10.52
N ASP A 216 4.60 -13.34 -10.78
CA ASP A 216 4.63 -14.41 -11.78
C ASP A 216 3.99 -15.68 -11.24
N GLN A 217 2.75 -15.94 -11.66
CA GLN A 217 1.92 -17.04 -11.13
C GLN A 217 1.82 -17.05 -9.60
N ALA A 218 1.86 -15.86 -9.00
CA ALA A 218 1.88 -15.66 -7.56
C ALA A 218 0.99 -14.49 -7.13
N GLY A 219 0.60 -14.48 -5.86
CA GLY A 219 -0.13 -13.38 -5.24
C GLY A 219 -1.63 -13.37 -5.52
N SER A 220 -2.27 -12.26 -5.13
CA SER A 220 -3.74 -12.10 -5.16
C SER A 220 -4.37 -12.29 -6.54
N THR A 221 -3.66 -12.02 -7.63
CA THR A 221 -4.15 -12.23 -9.00
C THR A 221 -3.98 -13.67 -9.51
N HIS A 222 -3.18 -14.50 -8.81
CA HIS A 222 -2.86 -15.88 -9.18
C HIS A 222 -2.99 -16.83 -7.97
N ILE A 223 -4.17 -16.83 -7.35
CA ILE A 223 -4.42 -17.46 -6.04
C ILE A 223 -4.36 -19.00 -6.01
N ASN A 224 -4.35 -19.66 -7.17
CA ASN A 224 -4.40 -21.12 -7.27
C ASN A 224 -3.26 -21.83 -6.49
N VAL A 225 -2.07 -21.24 -6.49
CA VAL A 225 -0.89 -21.79 -5.77
C VAL A 225 -1.13 -21.75 -4.26
N LEU A 226 -1.70 -20.65 -3.76
CA LEU A 226 -2.08 -20.53 -2.36
C LEU A 226 -3.17 -21.53 -1.97
N GLN A 227 -4.23 -21.69 -2.79
CA GLN A 227 -5.30 -22.66 -2.54
C GLN A 227 -4.77 -24.08 -2.37
N ALA A 228 -3.91 -24.51 -3.30
CA ALA A 228 -3.29 -25.82 -3.23
C ALA A 228 -2.43 -25.96 -1.97
N LYS A 229 -1.66 -24.92 -1.63
CA LYS A 229 -0.75 -24.96 -0.48
C LYS A 229 -1.48 -25.04 0.86
N VAL A 230 -2.56 -24.28 1.02
CA VAL A 230 -3.39 -24.28 2.25
C VAL A 230 -3.91 -25.70 2.54
N VAL A 231 -4.46 -26.36 1.52
CA VAL A 231 -4.96 -27.74 1.65
C VAL A 231 -3.81 -28.74 1.86
N GLU A 232 -2.70 -28.60 1.14
CA GLU A 232 -1.52 -29.47 1.25
C GLU A 232 -0.98 -29.53 2.68
N VAL A 233 -0.85 -28.37 3.34
CA VAL A 233 -0.25 -28.25 4.68
C VAL A 233 -1.28 -28.28 5.82
N GLY A 234 -2.58 -28.33 5.49
CA GLY A 234 -3.67 -28.26 6.45
C GLY A 234 -3.63 -26.96 7.26
N ALA A 235 -3.47 -25.82 6.59
CA ALA A 235 -3.50 -24.50 7.20
C ALA A 235 -4.94 -24.06 7.49
N ASP A 236 -5.11 -23.20 8.49
CA ASP A 236 -6.42 -22.66 8.87
C ASP A 236 -6.88 -21.57 7.90
N LEU A 237 -5.92 -20.82 7.34
CA LEU A 237 -6.16 -19.84 6.28
C LEU A 237 -4.91 -19.61 5.42
N GLY A 238 -5.16 -19.09 4.21
CA GLY A 238 -4.16 -18.50 3.34
C GLY A 238 -4.37 -17.00 3.17
N ILE A 239 -3.28 -16.24 3.08
CA ILE A 239 -3.26 -14.81 2.76
C ILE A 239 -2.49 -14.60 1.46
N ALA A 240 -3.12 -14.00 0.46
CA ALA A 240 -2.49 -13.62 -0.80
C ALA A 240 -2.35 -12.10 -0.90
N LEU A 241 -1.10 -11.65 -0.91
CA LEU A 241 -0.73 -10.26 -1.14
C LEU A 241 -0.47 -10.02 -2.63
N ASP A 242 -0.46 -8.77 -3.05
CA ASP A 242 0.03 -8.38 -4.38
C ASP A 242 1.45 -7.79 -4.30
N GLY A 243 2.00 -7.41 -5.46
CA GLY A 243 3.41 -7.02 -5.60
C GLY A 243 3.87 -5.88 -4.68
N ASP A 244 3.00 -4.94 -4.30
CA ASP A 244 3.31 -3.88 -3.33
C ASP A 244 2.47 -3.90 -2.06
N ALA A 245 1.69 -4.97 -1.88
CA ALA A 245 0.91 -5.33 -0.71
C ALA A 245 -0.09 -4.25 -0.26
N ASP A 246 -0.70 -3.54 -1.21
CA ASP A 246 -1.87 -2.71 -0.94
C ASP A 246 -3.18 -3.53 -1.00
N ARG A 247 -3.11 -4.79 -1.47
CA ARG A 247 -4.24 -5.73 -1.54
C ARG A 247 -4.02 -6.97 -0.70
N CYS A 248 -5.13 -7.50 -0.20
CA CYS A 248 -5.21 -8.81 0.44
C CYS A 248 -6.45 -9.55 -0.05
N LEU A 249 -6.24 -10.75 -0.58
CA LEU A 249 -7.28 -11.77 -0.69
C LEU A 249 -6.93 -12.92 0.25
N ALA A 250 -7.92 -13.75 0.58
CA ALA A 250 -7.71 -14.87 1.46
C ALA A 250 -8.21 -16.18 0.86
N VAL A 251 -7.80 -17.28 1.49
CA VAL A 251 -8.24 -18.64 1.19
C VAL A 251 -8.62 -19.30 2.51
N ASP A 252 -9.77 -19.96 2.56
CA ASP A 252 -10.18 -20.74 3.74
C ASP A 252 -9.48 -22.10 3.82
N HIS A 253 -9.67 -22.82 4.94
CA HIS A 253 -9.08 -24.14 5.17
C HIS A 253 -9.47 -25.23 4.14
N GLU A 254 -10.56 -25.04 3.38
CA GLU A 254 -10.99 -25.97 2.33
C GLU A 254 -10.41 -25.59 0.95
N GLY A 255 -9.70 -24.47 0.87
CA GLY A 255 -9.13 -23.95 -0.35
C GLY A 255 -10.10 -23.05 -1.14
N ASN A 256 -11.21 -22.57 -0.56
CA ASN A 256 -12.09 -21.62 -1.23
C ASN A 256 -11.51 -20.21 -1.16
N VAL A 257 -11.67 -19.44 -2.25
CA VAL A 257 -11.26 -18.05 -2.31
C VAL A 257 -12.22 -17.18 -1.50
N ILE A 258 -11.65 -16.25 -0.73
CA ILE A 258 -12.34 -15.23 0.02
C ILE A 258 -11.93 -13.87 -0.56
N ASP A 259 -12.84 -13.25 -1.31
CA ASP A 259 -12.56 -12.00 -2.02
C ASP A 259 -12.64 -10.75 -1.11
N GLY A 260 -12.33 -9.57 -1.67
CA GLY A 260 -12.37 -8.32 -0.91
C GLY A 260 -13.76 -7.97 -0.35
N ASP A 261 -14.84 -8.35 -1.03
CA ASP A 261 -16.20 -8.11 -0.54
C ASP A 261 -16.49 -8.96 0.70
N GLN A 262 -16.10 -10.24 0.66
CA GLN A 262 -16.23 -11.15 1.81
C GLN A 262 -15.37 -10.69 2.99
N ILE A 263 -14.14 -10.24 2.73
CA ILE A 263 -13.25 -9.67 3.76
C ILE A 263 -13.89 -8.42 4.39
N LEU A 264 -14.40 -7.49 3.57
CA LEU A 264 -15.10 -6.30 4.07
C LEU A 264 -16.30 -6.67 4.94
N ALA A 265 -17.08 -7.68 4.55
CA ALA A 265 -18.21 -8.15 5.35
C ALA A 265 -17.77 -8.67 6.72
N ILE A 266 -16.75 -9.52 6.76
CA ILE A 266 -16.21 -10.09 8.01
C ILE A 266 -15.71 -8.98 8.94
N LEU A 267 -14.92 -8.04 8.41
CA LEU A 267 -14.35 -6.94 9.19
C LEU A 267 -15.42 -5.94 9.64
N ALA A 268 -16.40 -5.62 8.80
CA ALA A 268 -17.49 -4.71 9.15
C ALA A 268 -18.33 -5.25 10.32
N ILE A 269 -18.67 -6.55 10.28
CA ILE A 269 -19.40 -7.22 11.36
C ILE A 269 -18.56 -7.21 12.65
N ALA A 270 -17.28 -7.55 12.56
CA ALA A 270 -16.37 -7.54 13.71
C ALA A 270 -16.28 -6.14 14.36
N LEU A 271 -16.05 -5.10 13.55
CA LEU A 271 -15.98 -3.72 14.03
C LEU A 271 -17.30 -3.24 14.62
N LYS A 272 -18.45 -3.68 14.08
CA LYS A 272 -19.76 -3.35 14.63
C LYS A 272 -19.99 -3.98 16.00
N GLU A 273 -19.65 -5.26 16.16
CA GLU A 273 -19.73 -5.96 17.45
C GLU A 273 -18.85 -5.31 18.52
N GLN A 274 -17.71 -4.75 18.12
CA GLN A 274 -16.80 -4.00 18.99
C GLN A 274 -17.19 -2.53 19.20
N HIS A 275 -18.30 -2.06 18.60
CA HIS A 275 -18.72 -0.65 18.58
C HIS A 275 -17.68 0.32 18.00
N LYS A 276 -16.82 -0.17 17.09
CA LYS A 276 -15.80 0.59 16.38
C LYS A 276 -16.20 0.97 14.94
N LEU A 277 -17.24 0.35 14.38
CA LEU A 277 -17.72 0.69 13.03
C LEU A 277 -18.49 2.02 13.06
N HIS A 278 -17.81 3.11 12.68
CA HIS A 278 -18.41 4.44 12.70
C HIS A 278 -19.70 4.50 11.87
N SER A 279 -20.77 5.03 12.49
CA SER A 279 -22.10 5.16 11.87
C SER A 279 -22.69 3.83 11.33
N ASP A 280 -22.23 2.68 11.83
CA ASP A 280 -22.60 1.35 11.33
C ASP A 280 -22.50 1.24 9.80
N THR A 281 -21.45 1.81 9.21
CA THR A 281 -21.31 1.95 7.75
C THR A 281 -19.95 1.47 7.26
N VAL A 282 -19.96 0.71 6.16
CA VAL A 282 -18.78 0.34 5.38
C VAL A 282 -18.84 1.01 4.01
N VAL A 283 -17.72 1.53 3.53
CA VAL A 283 -17.60 2.11 2.19
C VAL A 283 -17.16 1.05 1.19
N ALA A 284 -17.84 0.96 0.05
CA ALA A 284 -17.45 0.04 -1.02
C ALA A 284 -17.72 0.68 -2.37
N THR A 285 -17.08 0.21 -3.44
CA THR A 285 -17.37 0.74 -4.78
C THR A 285 -18.64 0.13 -5.37
N VAL A 286 -19.20 0.76 -6.40
CA VAL A 286 -20.34 0.21 -7.17
C VAL A 286 -20.09 -1.17 -7.80
N MET A 287 -18.82 -1.62 -7.89
CA MET A 287 -18.47 -2.93 -8.42
C MET A 287 -18.70 -4.07 -7.42
N SER A 288 -18.84 -3.75 -6.13
CA SER A 288 -19.02 -4.74 -5.07
C SER A 288 -20.29 -5.56 -5.27
N ASN A 289 -20.21 -6.85 -4.97
CA ASN A 289 -21.27 -7.82 -5.22
C ASN A 289 -22.56 -7.48 -4.45
N LEU A 290 -23.72 -7.82 -5.02
CA LEU A 290 -25.02 -7.66 -4.35
C LEU A 290 -25.08 -8.40 -3.01
N GLY A 291 -24.41 -9.55 -2.90
CA GLY A 291 -24.29 -10.35 -1.68
C GLY A 291 -23.74 -9.57 -0.50
N LEU A 292 -22.74 -8.69 -0.71
CA LEU A 292 -22.23 -7.80 0.33
C LEU A 292 -23.34 -6.89 0.86
N SER A 293 -24.11 -6.26 -0.04
CA SER A 293 -25.20 -5.36 0.35
C SER A 293 -26.30 -6.10 1.12
N ILE A 294 -26.62 -7.34 0.74
CA ILE A 294 -27.62 -8.17 1.45
C ILE A 294 -27.11 -8.53 2.84
N ALA A 295 -25.90 -9.09 2.94
CA ALA A 295 -25.30 -9.50 4.21
C ALA A 295 -25.16 -8.32 5.19
N MET A 296 -24.71 -7.15 4.72
CA MET A 296 -24.60 -5.96 5.58
C MET A 296 -25.97 -5.51 6.09
N ASN A 297 -27.01 -5.50 5.25
CA ASN A 297 -28.36 -5.16 5.69
C ASN A 297 -28.92 -6.11 6.75
N GLU A 298 -28.64 -7.42 6.64
CA GLU A 298 -29.03 -8.41 7.66
C GLU A 298 -28.40 -8.14 9.03
N HIS A 299 -27.17 -7.60 9.02
CA HIS A 299 -26.46 -7.16 10.23
C HIS A 299 -26.73 -5.69 10.60
N GLY A 300 -27.65 -5.00 9.91
CA GLY A 300 -27.97 -3.59 10.13
C GLY A 300 -26.81 -2.64 9.85
N ILE A 301 -25.91 -3.02 8.95
CA ILE A 301 -24.77 -2.22 8.47
C ILE A 301 -25.16 -1.59 7.13
N LYS A 302 -24.88 -0.30 6.97
CA LYS A 302 -25.09 0.42 5.72
C LYS A 302 -23.86 0.23 4.82
N VAL A 303 -24.11 0.15 3.51
CA VAL A 303 -23.04 0.18 2.51
C VAL A 303 -23.10 1.51 1.77
N ASP A 304 -22.11 2.37 2.01
CA ASP A 304 -21.93 3.60 1.23
C ASP A 304 -21.22 3.27 -0.09
N LYS A 305 -21.84 3.62 -1.23
CA LYS A 305 -21.37 3.22 -2.56
C LYS A 305 -20.70 4.38 -3.28
N THR A 306 -19.44 4.19 -3.66
CA THR A 306 -18.63 5.17 -4.38
C THR A 306 -18.34 4.72 -5.82
N LYS A 307 -17.77 5.63 -6.64
CA LYS A 307 -17.23 5.27 -7.96
C LYS A 307 -16.06 4.29 -7.81
N VAL A 308 -15.72 3.58 -8.89
CA VAL A 308 -14.58 2.66 -8.92
C VAL A 308 -13.26 3.40 -8.74
N GLY A 309 -12.38 2.88 -7.88
CA GLY A 309 -11.09 3.46 -7.54
C GLY A 309 -10.95 3.75 -6.04
N ASP A 310 -9.83 3.31 -5.48
CA ASP A 310 -9.45 3.50 -4.07
C ASP A 310 -9.55 4.96 -3.58
N ARG A 311 -9.25 5.93 -4.45
CA ARG A 311 -9.39 7.36 -4.19
C ARG A 311 -10.81 7.73 -3.72
N TYR A 312 -11.84 7.27 -4.43
CA TYR A 312 -13.23 7.63 -4.10
C TYR A 312 -13.72 6.96 -2.82
N VAL A 313 -13.20 5.76 -2.52
CA VAL A 313 -13.43 5.09 -1.24
C VAL A 313 -12.83 5.94 -0.11
N LEU A 314 -11.56 6.31 -0.23
CA LEU A 314 -10.86 7.11 0.77
C LEU A 314 -11.47 8.51 0.95
N GLU A 315 -11.88 9.17 -0.13
CA GLU A 315 -12.59 10.46 -0.08
C GLU A 315 -13.89 10.37 0.74
N SER A 316 -14.72 9.34 0.51
CA SER A 316 -15.94 9.15 1.29
C SER A 316 -15.65 8.82 2.75
N MET A 317 -14.64 7.97 3.00
CA MET A 317 -14.22 7.63 4.36
C MET A 317 -13.77 8.88 5.13
N ASN A 318 -12.93 9.72 4.52
CA ASN A 318 -12.42 10.94 5.16
C ASN A 318 -13.52 11.99 5.37
N ALA A 319 -14.41 12.19 4.39
CA ALA A 319 -15.49 13.17 4.49
C ALA A 319 -16.49 12.85 5.62
N ASN A 320 -16.68 11.57 5.92
CA ASN A 320 -17.70 11.10 6.86
C ASN A 320 -17.12 10.45 8.13
N GLY A 321 -15.81 10.31 8.24
CA GLY A 321 -15.13 9.65 9.37
C GLY A 321 -15.40 8.13 9.43
N PHE A 322 -15.62 7.47 8.30
CA PHE A 322 -15.89 6.02 8.29
C PHE A 322 -14.63 5.20 8.58
N ALA A 323 -14.80 4.14 9.38
CA ALA A 323 -13.69 3.33 9.90
C ALA A 323 -13.15 2.28 8.90
N LEU A 324 -14.00 1.83 7.97
CA LEU A 324 -13.70 0.72 7.07
C LEU A 324 -14.22 1.02 5.66
N GLY A 325 -13.40 0.72 4.67
CA GLY A 325 -13.83 0.68 3.28
C GLY A 325 -12.88 -0.09 2.39
N GLY A 326 -13.30 -0.37 1.15
CA GLY A 326 -12.42 -1.05 0.21
C GLY A 326 -13.08 -1.44 -1.10
N GLU A 327 -12.40 -2.34 -1.80
CA GLU A 327 -12.80 -2.87 -3.11
C GLU A 327 -12.76 -4.41 -3.11
N GLN A 328 -13.56 -5.03 -3.98
CA GLN A 328 -13.55 -6.49 -4.21
C GLN A 328 -12.16 -7.04 -4.57
N SER A 329 -11.29 -6.20 -5.15
CA SER A 329 -9.90 -6.53 -5.49
C SER A 329 -9.02 -6.88 -4.28
N GLY A 330 -9.50 -6.64 -3.05
CA GLY A 330 -8.75 -6.84 -1.81
C GLY A 330 -8.05 -5.58 -1.32
N HIS A 331 -8.19 -4.43 -1.99
CA HIS A 331 -7.71 -3.15 -1.48
C HIS A 331 -8.66 -2.70 -0.35
N VAL A 332 -8.24 -2.89 0.90
CA VAL A 332 -9.05 -2.64 2.10
C VAL A 332 -8.33 -1.66 3.02
N ILE A 333 -9.08 -0.67 3.51
CA ILE A 333 -8.59 0.44 4.32
C ILE A 333 -9.23 0.34 5.72
N LEU A 334 -8.38 0.22 6.73
CA LEU A 334 -8.74 0.30 8.15
C LEU A 334 -8.23 1.63 8.70
N SER A 335 -9.10 2.65 8.74
CA SER A 335 -8.68 4.04 8.94
C SER A 335 -8.12 4.35 10.34
N GLU A 336 -8.34 3.46 11.31
CA GLU A 336 -7.72 3.54 12.64
C GLU A 336 -6.19 3.40 12.56
N TYR A 337 -5.70 2.64 11.59
CA TYR A 337 -4.29 2.24 11.50
C TYR A 337 -3.60 2.74 10.23
N ALA A 338 -4.31 2.83 9.10
CA ALA A 338 -3.72 3.15 7.79
C ALA A 338 -4.55 4.17 7.00
N ASN A 339 -3.86 5.04 6.26
CA ASN A 339 -4.45 6.04 5.37
C ASN A 339 -4.53 5.58 3.90
N THR A 340 -4.25 4.30 3.64
CA THR A 340 -4.29 3.66 2.32
C THR A 340 -4.57 2.17 2.50
N GLY A 341 -4.83 1.46 1.41
CA GLY A 341 -5.01 0.01 1.45
C GLY A 341 -3.75 -0.69 1.96
N ASP A 342 -3.93 -1.60 2.92
CA ASP A 342 -2.84 -2.35 3.52
C ASP A 342 -3.21 -3.83 3.59
N GLY A 343 -2.59 -4.62 2.73
CA GLY A 343 -2.88 -6.04 2.61
C GLY A 343 -2.44 -6.84 3.83
N VAL A 344 -1.28 -6.50 4.42
CA VAL A 344 -0.77 -7.23 5.58
C VAL A 344 -1.65 -6.95 6.80
N LEU A 345 -1.99 -5.68 7.02
CA LEU A 345 -2.89 -5.25 8.09
C LEU A 345 -4.28 -5.92 7.94
N THR A 346 -4.82 -5.92 6.73
CA THR A 346 -6.11 -6.58 6.43
C THR A 346 -6.06 -8.07 6.76
N GLY A 347 -5.00 -8.76 6.35
CA GLY A 347 -4.81 -10.18 6.67
C GLY A 347 -4.70 -10.45 8.17
N LEU A 348 -4.00 -9.60 8.92
CA LEU A 348 -3.87 -9.73 10.38
C LEU A 348 -5.22 -9.60 11.08
N HIS A 349 -6.02 -8.58 10.74
CA HIS A 349 -7.34 -8.40 11.34
C HIS A 349 -8.35 -9.46 10.91
N LEU A 350 -8.22 -10.01 9.70
CA LEU A 350 -8.99 -11.18 9.28
C LEU A 350 -8.68 -12.40 10.16
N ALA A 351 -7.40 -12.69 10.39
CA ALA A 351 -6.96 -13.78 11.26
C ALA A 351 -7.37 -13.56 12.72
N GLU A 352 -7.31 -12.32 13.22
CA GLU A 352 -7.81 -11.95 14.55
C GLU A 352 -9.31 -12.24 14.68
N ARG A 353 -10.12 -11.90 13.66
CA ARG A 353 -11.54 -12.23 13.66
C ARG A 353 -11.76 -13.74 13.73
N MET A 354 -11.04 -14.54 12.94
CA MET A 354 -11.13 -16.00 13.03
C MET A 354 -10.76 -16.54 14.42
N ARG A 355 -9.81 -15.90 15.11
CA ARG A 355 -9.37 -16.35 16.43
C ARG A 355 -10.34 -16.03 17.56
N SER A 356 -11.10 -14.95 17.41
CA SER A 356 -12.03 -14.42 18.42
C SER A 356 -13.43 -15.04 18.37
N THR A 357 -13.73 -15.87 17.37
CA THR A 357 -15.01 -16.58 17.17
C THR A 357 -14.83 -18.08 17.32
#